data_AF-A0A8J2HW11-F1
#
_entry.id   AF-A0A8J2HW11-F1
#
_cell.length_a   1.000
_cell.length_b   1.000
_cell.length_c   1.000
_cell.angle_alpha   90.00
_cell.angle_beta   90.00
_cell.angle_gamma   90.00
#
_symmetry.space_group_name_H-M   'P 1'
#
loop_
_entity.id
_entity.type
_entity.pdbx_description
1 polymer ?
#
loop_
_entity_poly.entity_id
_entity_poly.type
_entity_poly.pdbx_seq_one_letter_code
_entity_poly.pdbx_strand_id
1 'polypeptide(L)'
;MVSFTTLLAFAAGALAAPTTVQTEQTEIPSNWTWHVEGWSAGCARSGCYYNFNVTVPSVEGEIGGVKAYCSGYENGWYRKGNWYAPCRILEGVNNGVSAKFSERTSDTSGSPDEILLSFEKAPYEPLNTTGYNFTGSHEAIYNQFVAPLQEFDVTPTAVTVVA
;
A
#
# COMPACT_ATOMS: atom_id res chain seq x y z
N MET A 1 -40.26 -68.31 -18.01
CA MET A 1 -40.61 -66.93 -17.64
C MET A 1 -39.87 -66.56 -16.37
N VAL A 2 -38.75 -65.83 -16.45
CA VAL A 2 -38.34 -64.90 -15.39
C VAL A 2 -37.62 -63.74 -16.09
N SER A 3 -38.19 -62.56 -15.88
CA SER A 3 -37.80 -61.27 -16.43
C SER A 3 -36.53 -60.75 -15.76
N PHE A 4 -35.59 -60.16 -16.50
CA PHE A 4 -34.49 -59.39 -15.92
C PHE A 4 -34.74 -57.90 -16.13
N THR A 5 -35.02 -57.25 -15.00
CA THR A 5 -35.34 -55.84 -14.84
C THR A 5 -34.09 -54.97 -15.01
N THR A 6 -34.26 -53.86 -15.71
CA THR A 6 -33.35 -52.75 -16.00
C THR A 6 -32.80 -52.04 -14.75
N LEU A 7 -31.56 -51.53 -14.82
CA LEU A 7 -31.02 -50.51 -13.93
C LEU A 7 -30.35 -49.41 -14.77
N LEU A 8 -31.09 -48.33 -15.01
CA LEU A 8 -30.58 -47.07 -15.56
C LEU A 8 -29.91 -46.28 -14.42
N ALA A 9 -28.58 -46.12 -14.49
CA ALA A 9 -27.84 -45.22 -13.61
C ALA A 9 -28.00 -43.77 -14.10
N PHE A 10 -28.79 -42.97 -13.39
CA PHE A 10 -28.81 -41.52 -13.53
C PHE A 10 -27.61 -40.92 -12.79
N ALA A 11 -26.58 -40.51 -13.51
CA ALA A 11 -25.50 -39.70 -12.95
C ALA A 11 -25.96 -38.24 -12.87
N ALA A 12 -26.33 -37.79 -11.66
CA ALA A 12 -26.54 -36.38 -11.39
C ALA A 12 -25.17 -35.70 -11.27
N GLY A 13 -24.69 -35.11 -12.36
CA GLY A 13 -23.56 -34.20 -12.33
C GLY A 13 -23.96 -32.92 -11.57
N ALA A 14 -23.49 -32.77 -10.34
CA ALA A 14 -23.57 -31.51 -9.63
C ALA A 14 -22.68 -30.49 -10.36
N LEU A 15 -23.31 -29.63 -11.16
CA LEU A 15 -22.66 -28.43 -11.71
C LEU A 15 -22.40 -27.48 -10.53
N ALA A 16 -21.19 -27.56 -9.96
CA ALA A 16 -20.67 -26.48 -9.14
C ALA A 16 -20.49 -25.27 -10.07
N ALA A 17 -21.48 -24.38 -10.10
CA ALA A 17 -21.36 -23.13 -10.82
C ALA A 17 -20.18 -22.35 -10.20
N PRO A 18 -19.20 -21.88 -11.02
CA PRO A 18 -18.16 -21.01 -10.51
C PRO A 18 -18.85 -19.75 -9.98
N THR A 19 -18.79 -19.54 -8.66
CA THR A 19 -19.19 -18.28 -8.06
C THR A 19 -18.20 -17.23 -8.56
N THR A 20 -18.62 -16.39 -9.50
CA THR A 20 -17.86 -15.22 -9.89
C THR A 20 -17.77 -14.31 -8.67
N VAL A 21 -16.62 -14.32 -7.99
CA VAL A 21 -16.31 -13.29 -7.00
C VAL A 21 -16.26 -11.98 -7.75
N GLN A 22 -17.33 -11.19 -7.66
CA GLN A 22 -17.32 -9.79 -8.04
C GLN A 22 -16.40 -9.10 -7.04
N THR A 23 -15.11 -8.98 -7.36
CA THR A 23 -14.26 -7.97 -6.72
C THR A 23 -14.82 -6.62 -7.15
N GLU A 24 -15.67 -6.02 -6.33
CA GLU A 24 -15.91 -4.58 -6.42
C GLU A 24 -14.54 -3.91 -6.34
N GLN A 25 -14.22 -3.20 -7.42
CA GLN A 25 -12.96 -2.49 -7.53
C GLN A 25 -13.10 -1.27 -6.62
N THR A 26 -12.49 -1.33 -5.43
CA THR A 26 -12.53 -0.21 -4.49
C THR A 26 -11.91 1.03 -5.15
N GLU A 27 -12.65 2.13 -5.13
CA GLU A 27 -12.17 3.42 -5.60
C GLU A 27 -11.42 4.16 -4.49
N ILE A 28 -10.55 5.09 -4.87
CA ILE A 28 -9.88 5.97 -3.91
C ILE A 28 -10.91 6.99 -3.41
N PRO A 29 -11.17 7.11 -2.09
CA PRO A 29 -12.17 8.03 -1.59
C PRO A 29 -11.86 9.49 -2.00
N SER A 30 -12.90 10.26 -2.33
CA SER A 30 -12.75 11.65 -2.76
C SER A 30 -12.16 12.52 -1.66
N ASN A 31 -11.18 13.38 -1.99
CA ASN A 31 -10.49 14.27 -1.04
C ASN A 31 -9.78 13.52 0.11
N TRP A 32 -9.39 12.27 -0.11
CA TRP A 32 -8.67 11.48 0.87
C TRP A 32 -7.17 11.70 0.70
N THR A 33 -6.63 12.65 1.46
CA THR A 33 -5.20 12.99 1.47
C THR A 33 -4.54 12.48 2.74
N TRP A 34 -3.27 12.10 2.63
CA TRP A 34 -2.45 11.67 3.75
C TRP A 34 -1.53 12.80 4.15
N HIS A 35 -1.53 13.16 5.43
CA HIS A 35 -0.75 14.26 5.91
C HIS A 35 0.62 13.78 6.41
N VAL A 36 1.69 14.31 5.84
CA VAL A 36 3.08 14.05 6.25
C VAL A 36 3.57 15.21 7.11
N GLU A 37 4.06 14.90 8.30
CA GLU A 37 4.62 15.87 9.23
C GLU A 37 6.03 15.46 9.69
N GLY A 38 6.81 16.43 10.14
CA GLY A 38 8.16 16.19 10.65
C GLY A 38 9.10 15.63 9.59
N TRP A 39 8.92 16.03 8.32
CA TRP A 39 9.70 15.53 7.21
C TRP A 39 11.18 15.92 7.32
N SER A 40 12.05 14.91 7.25
CA SER A 40 13.49 15.08 7.20
C SER A 40 14.10 14.11 6.19
N ALA A 41 14.76 14.65 5.16
CA ALA A 41 15.50 13.87 4.19
C ALA A 41 16.85 14.50 3.84
N GLY A 42 17.82 13.64 3.57
CA GLY A 42 19.19 14.04 3.28
C GLY A 42 19.94 12.97 2.49
N CYS A 43 20.97 13.40 1.78
CA CYS A 43 21.85 12.50 1.03
C CYS A 43 23.30 12.66 1.50
N ALA A 44 23.94 11.53 1.72
CA ALA A 44 25.36 11.42 2.00
C ALA A 44 26.03 10.48 0.98
N ARG A 45 27.34 10.26 1.11
CA ARG A 45 28.10 9.39 0.18
C ARG A 45 27.52 7.97 0.06
N SER A 46 26.92 7.47 1.14
CA SER A 46 26.35 6.12 1.22
C SER A 46 24.91 6.00 0.68
N GLY A 47 24.27 7.10 0.30
CA GLY A 47 22.87 7.09 -0.16
C GLY A 47 22.04 8.17 0.52
N CYS A 48 20.74 8.17 0.23
CA CYS A 48 19.78 9.09 0.81
C CYS A 48 18.95 8.42 1.92
N TYR A 49 18.51 9.21 2.89
CA TYR A 49 17.63 8.78 3.98
C TYR A 49 16.38 9.66 4.06
N TYR A 50 15.32 9.12 4.66
CA TYR A 50 14.11 9.85 5.02
C TYR A 50 13.65 9.45 6.41
N ASN A 51 12.96 10.37 7.09
CA ASN A 51 12.14 10.08 8.25
C ASN A 51 11.00 11.11 8.38
N PHE A 52 9.82 10.66 8.77
CA PHE A 52 8.62 11.48 8.91
C PHE A 52 7.52 10.70 9.67
N ASN A 53 6.50 11.40 10.12
CA ASN A 53 5.22 10.79 10.47
C ASN A 53 4.24 10.99 9.32
N VAL A 54 3.36 10.02 9.10
CA VAL A 54 2.23 10.15 8.19
C VAL A 54 0.93 9.81 8.91
N THR A 55 -0.10 10.60 8.65
CA THR A 55 -1.45 10.38 9.12
C THR A 55 -2.35 10.09 7.92
N VAL A 56 -2.92 8.89 7.90
CA VAL A 56 -3.94 8.48 6.94
C VAL A 56 -5.30 8.63 7.64
N PRO A 57 -6.20 9.51 7.15
CA PRO A 57 -7.47 9.74 7.80
C PRO A 57 -8.42 8.55 7.63
N SER A 58 -9.32 8.37 8.60
CA SER A 58 -10.37 7.37 8.50
C SER A 58 -11.44 7.81 7.49
N VAL A 59 -12.06 6.83 6.84
CA VAL A 59 -13.30 7.00 6.06
C VAL A 59 -14.39 6.22 6.76
N GLU A 60 -15.45 6.91 7.17
CA GLU A 60 -16.53 6.34 7.98
C GLU A 60 -17.11 5.10 7.31
N GLY A 61 -17.14 3.97 8.04
CA GLY A 61 -17.66 2.70 7.55
C GLY A 61 -16.77 1.93 6.56
N GLU A 62 -15.68 2.53 6.07
CA GLU A 62 -14.88 1.96 4.97
C GLU A 62 -13.42 1.72 5.34
N ILE A 63 -12.72 2.74 5.85
CA ILE A 63 -11.28 2.71 6.09
C ILE A 63 -10.96 3.19 7.51
N GLY A 64 -10.34 2.34 8.31
CA GLY A 64 -9.74 2.76 9.57
C GLY A 64 -8.43 3.51 9.33
N GLY A 65 -8.34 4.75 9.79
CA GLY A 65 -7.14 5.57 9.68
C GLY A 65 -6.01 5.10 10.59
N VAL A 66 -4.80 5.57 10.29
CA VAL A 66 -3.58 5.25 11.04
C VAL A 66 -2.63 6.44 11.09
N LYS A 67 -1.88 6.55 12.17
CA LYS A 67 -0.68 7.38 12.26
C LYS A 67 0.53 6.46 12.32
N ALA A 68 1.51 6.68 11.46
CA ALA A 68 2.70 5.85 11.36
C ALA A 68 3.98 6.68 11.28
N TYR A 69 5.04 6.21 11.93
CA TYR A 69 6.40 6.73 11.77
C TYR A 69 7.12 5.95 10.69
N CYS A 70 7.52 6.65 9.63
CA CYS A 70 8.29 6.09 8.53
C CYS A 70 9.74 6.56 8.64
N SER A 71 10.67 5.62 8.57
CA SER A 71 12.10 5.93 8.47
C SER A 71 12.77 4.90 7.58
N GLY A 72 13.65 5.35 6.70
CA GLY A 72 14.32 4.47 5.79
C GLY A 72 15.46 5.13 5.04
N TYR A 73 16.06 4.33 4.17
CA TYR A 73 17.16 4.73 3.32
C TYR A 73 16.95 4.18 1.92
N GLU A 74 17.66 4.75 0.96
CA GLU A 74 17.79 4.19 -0.38
C GLU A 74 18.42 2.80 -0.29
N ASN A 75 17.59 1.78 -0.53
CA ASN A 75 17.89 0.39 -0.20
C ASN A 75 18.16 -0.47 -1.45
N GLY A 76 17.87 0.04 -2.64
CA GLY A 76 18.09 -0.62 -3.91
C GLY A 76 19.56 -0.85 -4.30
N TRP A 77 19.82 -1.90 -5.08
CA TRP A 77 21.14 -2.20 -5.61
C TRP A 77 21.54 -1.19 -6.68
N TYR A 78 22.76 -0.64 -6.59
CA TYR A 78 23.22 0.49 -7.42
C TYR A 78 22.17 1.62 -7.53
N ARG A 79 21.42 1.88 -6.44
CA ARG A 79 20.42 2.97 -6.38
C ARG A 79 19.20 2.76 -7.30
N LYS A 80 18.92 1.48 -7.62
CA LYS A 80 17.77 1.00 -8.40
C LYS A 80 17.04 -0.12 -7.66
N GLY A 81 15.74 -0.29 -7.93
CA GLY A 81 14.94 -1.33 -7.30
C GLY A 81 14.67 -1.07 -5.82
N ASN A 82 14.51 0.19 -5.42
CA ASN A 82 14.14 0.51 -4.04
C ASN A 82 12.83 -0.21 -3.66
N TRP A 83 12.81 -0.86 -2.51
CA TRP A 83 11.64 -1.56 -1.97
C TRP A 83 10.99 -0.79 -0.83
N TYR A 84 9.70 -1.01 -0.66
CA TYR A 84 8.91 -0.43 0.42
C TYR A 84 9.40 -0.97 1.77
N ALA A 85 9.80 -0.06 2.66
CA ALA A 85 10.11 -0.37 4.04
C ALA A 85 8.87 -0.12 4.90
N PRO A 86 8.50 -1.05 5.80
CA PRO A 86 7.35 -0.89 6.67
C PRO A 86 7.59 0.24 7.66
N CYS A 87 6.57 1.07 7.85
CA CYS A 87 6.54 2.11 8.86
C CYS A 87 6.00 1.54 10.18
N ARG A 88 6.43 2.12 11.30
CA ARG A 88 5.94 1.74 12.62
C ARG A 88 4.61 2.44 12.88
N ILE A 89 3.54 1.67 13.02
CA ILE A 89 2.24 2.21 13.45
C ILE A 89 2.36 2.77 14.87
N LEU A 90 1.92 4.02 15.03
CA LEU A 90 1.88 4.74 16.30
C LEU A 90 0.47 4.74 16.88
N GLU A 91 -0.54 4.94 16.03
CA GLU A 91 -1.96 5.01 16.41
C GLU A 91 -2.83 4.45 15.28
N GLY A 92 -4.02 3.95 15.63
CA GLY A 92 -5.03 3.50 14.66
C GLY A 92 -5.28 1.98 14.68
N VAL A 93 -5.85 1.49 13.58
CA VAL A 93 -6.18 0.07 13.39
C VAL A 93 -4.98 -0.72 12.84
N ASN A 94 -5.12 -2.04 12.72
CA ASN A 94 -4.08 -2.93 12.17
C ASN A 94 -3.98 -2.84 10.62
N ASN A 95 -3.81 -1.63 10.10
CA ASN A 95 -3.50 -1.36 8.69
C ASN A 95 -1.99 -1.10 8.56
N GLY A 96 -1.43 -1.46 7.41
CA GLY A 96 -0.02 -1.27 7.11
C GLY A 96 0.25 0.10 6.51
N VAL A 97 1.41 0.68 6.81
CA VAL A 97 1.96 1.81 6.06
C VAL A 97 3.39 1.45 5.70
N SER A 98 3.78 1.72 4.47
CA SER A 98 5.15 1.57 4.01
C SER A 98 5.57 2.75 3.17
N ALA A 99 6.87 3.04 3.14
CA ALA A 99 7.42 4.11 2.32
C ALA A 99 8.70 3.66 1.61
N LYS A 100 9.03 4.30 0.51
CA LYS A 100 10.34 4.19 -0.15
C LYS A 100 10.64 5.44 -0.96
N PHE A 101 11.92 5.65 -1.26
CA PHE A 101 12.30 6.58 -2.32
C PHE A 101 12.01 6.00 -3.72
N SER A 102 11.79 6.88 -4.69
CA SER A 102 11.85 6.51 -6.10
C SER A 102 13.24 6.03 -6.48
N GLU A 103 13.35 5.43 -7.66
CA GLU A 103 14.66 5.18 -8.25
C GLU A 103 15.27 6.51 -8.73
N ARG A 104 16.59 6.61 -8.71
CA ARG A 104 17.26 7.75 -9.33
C ARG A 104 17.09 7.71 -10.84
N THR A 105 16.89 8.85 -11.47
CA THR A 105 16.90 8.94 -12.93
C THR A 105 18.29 8.62 -13.52
N SER A 106 19.37 9.05 -12.85
CA SER A 106 20.77 8.78 -13.26
C SER A 106 21.40 7.66 -12.44
N ASP A 107 22.18 6.79 -13.09
CA ASP A 107 22.92 5.71 -12.45
C ASP A 107 24.17 6.19 -11.68
N THR A 108 24.64 7.41 -11.97
CA THR A 108 25.93 7.93 -11.47
C THR A 108 25.79 9.16 -10.59
N SER A 109 24.67 9.87 -10.63
CA SER A 109 24.49 11.16 -9.97
C SER A 109 23.06 11.42 -9.53
N GLY A 110 22.83 12.52 -8.81
CA GLY A 110 21.51 12.96 -8.37
C GLY A 110 21.04 12.29 -7.07
N SER A 111 19.76 12.42 -6.79
CA SER A 111 19.05 11.86 -5.66
C SER A 111 17.72 11.28 -6.16
N PRO A 112 17.03 10.44 -5.38
CA PRO A 112 15.64 10.12 -5.66
C PRO A 112 14.79 11.38 -5.81
N ASP A 113 13.91 11.39 -6.79
CA ASP A 113 13.06 12.55 -7.11
C ASP A 113 11.78 12.57 -6.27
N GLU A 114 11.32 11.41 -5.78
CA GLU A 114 10.05 11.26 -5.05
C GLU A 114 10.19 10.39 -3.80
N ILE A 115 9.31 10.64 -2.83
CA ILE A 115 8.93 9.68 -1.80
C ILE A 115 7.61 9.01 -2.20
N LEU A 116 7.58 7.68 -2.20
CA LEU A 116 6.40 6.88 -2.47
C LEU A 116 5.88 6.30 -1.16
N LEU A 117 4.59 6.42 -0.96
CA LEU A 117 3.88 5.91 0.21
C LEU A 117 2.88 4.84 -0.23
N SER A 118 2.73 3.82 0.59
CA SER A 118 1.80 2.72 0.42
C SER A 118 1.03 2.54 1.73
N PHE A 119 -0.29 2.52 1.63
CA PHE A 119 -1.20 2.23 2.73
C PHE A 119 -1.93 0.93 2.42
N GLU A 120 -1.75 -0.06 3.28
CA GLU A 120 -2.36 -1.37 3.17
C GLU A 120 -3.54 -1.47 4.13
N LYS A 121 -4.75 -1.45 3.58
CA LYS A 121 -5.97 -1.81 4.29
C LYS A 121 -5.99 -3.33 4.42
N ALA A 122 -5.84 -3.83 5.65
CA ALA A 122 -5.84 -5.26 5.91
C ALA A 122 -7.21 -5.89 5.57
N PRO A 123 -7.22 -7.13 5.07
CA PRO A 123 -8.46 -7.91 4.97
C PRO A 123 -9.01 -8.20 6.37
N TYR A 124 -10.33 -8.33 6.48
CA TYR A 124 -10.99 -8.70 7.71
C TYR A 124 -11.80 -9.98 7.51
N GLU A 125 -11.17 -11.10 7.88
CA GLU A 125 -11.70 -12.47 7.74
C GLU A 125 -13.13 -12.65 8.26
N PRO A 126 -13.54 -12.13 9.45
CA PRO A 126 -14.90 -12.34 9.94
C PRO A 126 -15.99 -11.75 9.06
N LEU A 127 -15.67 -10.80 8.19
CA LEU A 127 -16.59 -10.23 7.20
C LEU A 127 -16.17 -10.55 5.76
N ASN A 128 -15.18 -11.43 5.55
CA ASN A 128 -14.63 -11.79 4.24
C ASN A 128 -14.31 -10.57 3.37
N THR A 129 -13.70 -9.53 3.96
CA THR A 129 -13.36 -8.31 3.22
C THR A 129 -12.00 -8.44 2.55
N THR A 130 -11.92 -7.93 1.32
CA THR A 130 -10.70 -7.88 0.53
C THR A 130 -9.71 -6.85 1.10
N GLY A 131 -8.43 -7.20 1.07
CA GLY A 131 -7.34 -6.28 1.38
C GLY A 131 -7.02 -5.38 0.19
N TYR A 132 -6.65 -4.12 0.45
CA TYR A 132 -6.34 -3.17 -0.61
C TYR A 132 -5.07 -2.40 -0.29
N ASN A 133 -4.26 -2.15 -1.31
CA ASN A 133 -3.08 -1.31 -1.22
C ASN A 133 -3.30 -0.04 -2.04
N PHE A 134 -3.31 1.08 -1.35
CA PHE A 134 -3.38 2.41 -1.93
C PHE A 134 -1.97 2.98 -1.99
N THR A 135 -1.60 3.63 -3.09
CA THR A 135 -0.27 4.24 -3.24
C THR A 135 -0.37 5.68 -3.71
N GLY A 136 0.51 6.52 -3.19
CA GLY A 136 0.70 7.90 -3.62
C GLY A 136 2.17 8.28 -3.61
N SER A 137 2.51 9.39 -4.26
CA SER A 137 3.87 9.93 -4.25
C SER A 137 3.86 11.44 -4.01
N HIS A 138 5.01 11.96 -3.59
CA HIS A 138 5.28 13.38 -3.50
C HIS A 138 6.75 13.63 -3.84
N GLU A 139 7.06 14.83 -4.34
CA GLU A 139 8.44 15.25 -4.59
C GLU A 139 9.27 15.15 -3.30
N ALA A 140 10.48 14.58 -3.41
CA ALA A 140 11.38 14.42 -2.27
C ALA A 140 12.10 15.75 -1.97
N ILE A 141 11.80 16.34 -0.80
CA ILE A 141 12.40 17.61 -0.37
C ILE A 141 13.64 17.34 0.49
N TYR A 142 14.84 17.66 0.03
CA TYR A 142 16.07 17.43 0.81
C TYR A 142 16.38 18.62 1.74
N ASN A 143 16.02 18.49 3.01
CA ASN A 143 16.02 19.57 4.00
C ASN A 143 16.95 19.31 5.21
N GLN A 144 17.94 18.43 5.10
CA GLN A 144 18.85 18.03 6.20
C GLN A 144 19.56 19.18 6.96
N PHE A 145 19.56 20.40 6.45
CA PHE A 145 20.16 21.59 7.10
C PHE A 145 19.18 22.76 7.27
N VAL A 146 17.88 22.54 7.05
CA VAL A 146 16.87 23.61 7.04
C VAL A 146 15.82 23.34 8.12
N ALA A 147 15.61 24.33 8.99
CA ALA A 147 14.48 24.40 9.92
C ALA A 147 13.46 25.44 9.42
N PRO A 148 12.16 25.29 9.68
CA PRO A 148 11.51 24.16 10.36
C PRO A 148 11.39 22.90 9.47
N LEU A 149 11.12 21.75 10.11
CA LEU A 149 10.77 20.52 9.38
C LEU A 149 9.55 20.80 8.50
N GLN A 150 9.56 20.20 7.30
CA GLN A 150 8.50 20.43 6.33
C GLN A 150 7.32 19.49 6.59
N GLU A 151 6.18 19.90 6.07
CA GLU A 151 4.92 19.15 6.13
C GLU A 151 4.26 19.28 4.75
N PHE A 152 3.58 18.23 4.30
CA PHE A 152 2.91 18.20 3.00
C PHE A 152 1.86 17.11 2.96
N ASP A 153 0.96 17.20 1.98
CA ASP A 153 -0.09 16.20 1.76
C ASP A 153 0.23 15.30 0.57
N VAL A 154 -0.14 14.03 0.68
CA VAL A 154 -0.01 13.02 -0.37
C VAL A 154 -1.39 12.54 -0.75
N THR A 155 -1.79 12.74 -2.01
CA THR A 155 -3.03 12.18 -2.55
C THR A 155 -2.74 10.83 -3.19
N PRO A 156 -3.42 9.74 -2.78
CA PRO A 156 -3.27 8.44 -3.43
C PRO A 156 -3.76 8.49 -4.88
N THR A 157 -3.04 7.83 -5.77
CA THR A 157 -3.30 7.84 -7.22
C THR A 157 -3.58 6.45 -7.79
N ALA A 158 -3.23 5.39 -7.06
CA ALA A 158 -3.51 4.02 -7.47
C ALA A 158 -3.99 3.17 -6.29
N VAL A 159 -4.81 2.19 -6.61
CA VAL A 159 -5.34 1.18 -5.68
C VAL A 159 -5.24 -0.18 -6.35
N THR A 160 -4.78 -1.16 -5.58
CA THR A 160 -4.62 -2.56 -6.02
C THR A 160 -5.16 -3.50 -4.96
N VAL A 161 -5.68 -4.65 -5.39
CA VAL A 161 -6.12 -5.71 -4.49
C VAL A 161 -4.89 -6.43 -3.93
N VAL A 162 -4.88 -6.67 -2.63
CA VAL A 162 -3.91 -7.52 -1.95
C VAL A 162 -4.52 -8.92 -1.86
N ALA A 163 -3.83 -9.89 -2.44
CA ALA A 163 -4.23 -11.31 -2.47
C ALA A 163 -3.68 -12.09 -1.27
#